data_AF-S0EYX0-F1
#
_entry.id   AF-S0EYX0-F1
#
_cell.length_a   1.000
_cell.length_b   1.000
_cell.length_c   1.000
_cell.angle_alpha   90.00
_cell.angle_beta   90.00
_cell.angle_gamma   90.00
#
_symmetry.space_group_name_H-M   'P 1'
#
loop_
_entity.id
_entity.type
_entity.pdbx_description
1 polymer ?
#
loop_
_entity_poly.entity_id
_entity_poly.type
_entity_poly.pdbx_seq_one_letter_code
_entity_poly.pdbx_strand_id
1 'polypeptide(L)' 'MEQDEKALYLTEEEALGLLELALTSATEMNAEQRSALMKLTAFCREVWSRNTTRDGQQKLEKEPCSPYSSS' A
#
# COMPACT_ATOMS: atom_id res chain seq x y z
N MET A 1 -16.84 -6.95 24.60
CA MET A 1 -15.45 -6.49 24.74
C MET A 1 -14.76 -6.84 23.45
N GLU A 2 -14.96 -6.03 22.41
CA GLU A 2 -14.23 -6.17 21.16
C GLU A 2 -12.80 -5.68 21.40
N GLN A 3 -11.84 -6.56 21.13
CA GLN A 3 -10.43 -6.22 21.12
C GLN A 3 -10.20 -5.33 19.91
N ASP A 4 -10.43 -4.04 20.12
CA ASP A 4 -10.12 -2.94 19.22
C ASP A 4 -8.74 -3.19 18.61
N GLU A 5 -8.75 -3.37 17.30
CA GLU A 5 -7.58 -3.62 16.49
C GLU A 5 -6.46 -2.68 16.91
N LYS A 6 -5.30 -3.23 17.28
CA LYS A 6 -4.06 -2.44 17.38
C LYS A 6 -3.67 -1.99 15.97
N ALA A 7 -4.43 -1.05 15.43
CA ALA A 7 -4.01 -0.15 14.38
C ALA A 7 -2.73 0.47 14.92
N LEU A 8 -1.61 0.08 14.34
CA LEU A 8 -0.33 0.68 14.67
C LEU A 8 -0.41 2.11 14.10
N TYR A 9 -0.77 3.06 14.96
CA TYR A 9 -0.73 4.48 14.63
C TYR A 9 0.75 4.90 14.66
N LEU A 10 1.45 4.63 13.55
CA LEU A 10 2.76 5.20 13.32
C LEU A 10 2.56 6.61 12.76
N THR A 11 3.32 7.55 13.30
CA THR A 11 3.52 8.84 12.63
C THR A 11 4.31 8.64 11.34
N GLU A 12 4.25 9.63 10.45
CA GLU A 12 5.02 9.61 9.20
C GLU A 12 6.52 9.46 9.48
N GLU A 13 7.04 10.19 10.47
CA GLU A 13 8.46 10.13 10.86
C GLU A 13 8.85 8.74 11.38
N GLU A 14 8.00 8.10 12.18
CA GLU A 14 8.26 6.74 12.67
C GLU A 14 8.24 5.70 11.54
N ALA A 15 7.32 5.84 10.59
CA ALA A 15 7.25 4.95 9.43
C ALA A 15 8.50 5.10 8.53
N LEU A 16 8.93 6.35 8.29
CA LEU A 16 10.15 6.64 7.53
C LEU A 16 11.40 6.13 8.26
N GLY A 17 11.50 6.35 9.57
CA GLY A 17 12.60 5.82 10.38
C GLY A 17 12.66 4.29 10.37
N LEU A 18 11.52 3.61 10.40
CA LEU A 18 11.46 2.14 10.26
C LEU A 18 11.93 1.67 8.88
N LEU A 19 11.59 2.40 7.81
CA LEU A 19 12.05 2.11 6.45
C LEU A 19 13.55 2.32 6.31
N GLU A 20 14.09 3.43 6.82
CA GLU A 20 15.54 3.71 6.80
C GLU A 20 16.30 2.65 7.60
N LEU A 21 15.80 2.28 8.78
CA LEU A 21 16.39 1.22 9.59
C LEU A 21 16.37 -0.13 8.87
N ALA A 22 15.29 -0.45 8.16
CA ALA A 22 15.21 -1.67 7.37
C ALA A 22 16.22 -1.71 6.21
N LEU A 23 16.49 -0.56 5.59
CA LEU A 23 17.44 -0.44 4.47
C LEU A 23 18.89 -0.47 4.92
N THR A 24 19.19 0.13 6.07
CA THR A 24 20.56 0.30 6.58
C THR A 24 21.00 -0.81 7.53
N SER A 25 20.06 -1.33 8.35
CA SER A 25 20.36 -2.19 9.50
C SER A 25 19.24 -3.19 9.82
N ALA A 26 18.77 -3.95 8.84
CA ALA A 26 17.69 -4.95 9.02
C ALA A 26 17.94 -5.97 10.16
N THR A 27 19.20 -6.26 10.45
CA THR A 27 19.60 -7.19 11.52
C THR A 27 19.43 -6.61 12.91
N GLU A 28 19.43 -5.28 13.06
CA GLU A 28 19.32 -4.57 14.35
C GLU A 28 17.87 -4.33 14.78
N MET A 29 16.90 -4.67 13.92
CA MET A 29 15.48 -4.50 14.22
C MET A 29 14.99 -5.51 15.26
N ASN A 30 14.29 -5.02 16.27
CA ASN A 30 13.61 -5.86 17.26
C ASN A 30 12.31 -6.47 16.69
N ALA A 31 11.68 -7.38 17.44
CA ALA A 31 10.49 -8.09 16.98
C ALA A 31 9.29 -7.15 16.70
N GLU A 32 9.14 -6.08 17.48
CA GLU A 32 8.06 -5.11 17.32
C GLU A 32 8.27 -4.25 16.07
N GLN A 33 9.49 -3.77 15.83
CA GLN A 33 9.88 -3.02 14.65
C GLN A 33 9.73 -3.85 13.38
N ARG A 34 10.10 -5.14 13.42
CA ARG A 34 9.87 -6.07 12.30
C ARG A 34 8.38 -6.27 12.03
N SER A 35 7.57 -6.42 13.07
CA SER A 35 6.11 -6.53 12.95
C SER A 35 5.49 -5.24 12.37
N ALA A 36 5.95 -4.08 12.83
CA ALA A 36 5.53 -2.77 12.32
C ALA A 36 5.89 -2.59 10.85
N LEU A 37 7.12 -2.93 10.45
CA LEU A 37 7.57 -2.87 9.06
C LEU A 37 6.76 -3.80 8.14
N MET A 38 6.42 -5.01 8.60
CA MET A 38 5.59 -5.94 7.83
C MET A 38 4.18 -5.39 7.61
N LYS A 39 3.57 -4.78 8.64
CA LYS A 39 2.26 -4.11 8.52
C LYS A 39 2.32 -2.90 7.59
N LEU A 40 3.35 -2.07 7.70
CA LEU A 40 3.58 -0.93 6.82
C LEU A 40 3.72 -1.39 5.35
N THR A 41 4.47 -2.46 5.11
CA THR A 41 4.65 -3.05 3.78
C THR A 41 3.32 -3.55 3.20
N ALA A 42 2.49 -4.21 4.02
CA ALA A 42 1.16 -4.67 3.60
C ALA A 42 0.25 -3.49 3.24
N PHE A 43 0.25 -2.43 4.06
CA PHE A 43 -0.49 -1.20 3.79
C PHE A 43 -0.05 -0.54 2.48
N CYS A 44 1.26 -0.36 2.27
CA CYS A 44 1.79 0.21 1.02
C CYS A 44 1.35 -0.59 -0.21
N ARG A 45 1.36 -1.94 -0.11
CA ARG A 45 0.91 -2.82 -1.20
C ARG A 45 -0.58 -2.67 -1.49
N GLU A 46 -1.41 -2.56 -0.45
CA GLU A 46 -2.85 -2.34 -0.59
C GLU A 46 -3.15 -0.99 -1.25
N VAL A 47 -2.51 0.08 -0.77
CA VAL A 47 -2.64 1.43 -1.36
C VAL A 47 -2.20 1.43 -2.83
N TRP A 48 -1.06 0.80 -3.12
CA TRP A 48 -0.56 0.68 -4.50
C TRP A 48 -1.55 -0.08 -5.40
N SER A 49 -2.11 -1.19 -4.92
CA SER A 49 -3.10 -1.98 -5.67
C SER A 49 -4.37 -1.18 -5.96
N ARG A 50 -4.87 -0.41 -4.97
CA ARG A 50 -6.03 0.47 -5.15
C ARG A 50 -5.76 1.58 -6.17
N ASN A 51 -4.58 2.20 -6.11
CA ASN A 51 -4.20 3.25 -7.06
C ASN A 51 -4.01 2.69 -8.48
N THR A 52 -3.32 1.56 -8.63
CA THR A 52 -3.14 0.89 -9.93
C THR A 52 -4.47 0.48 -10.56
N THR A 53 -5.45 0.06 -9.75
CA THR A 53 -6.80 -0.27 -10.22
C THR A 53 -7.55 0.99 -10.69
N ARG A 54 -7.34 2.14 -10.03
CA ARG A 54 -7.92 3.44 -10.43
C ARG A 54 -7.33 3.97 -11.73
N ASP A 55 -6.03 3.82 -11.94
CA ASP A 55 -5.37 4.17 -13.21
C ASP A 55 -5.78 3.21 -14.34
N GLY A 56 -5.97 1.92 -14.03
CA GLY A 56 -6.51 0.94 -14.97
C GLY A 56 -7.96 1.20 -15.39
N GLN A 57 -8.82 1.66 -14.47
CA GLN A 57 -10.21 2.01 -14.78
C GLN A 57 -10.34 3.33 -15.55
N GLN A 58 -9.52 4.35 -15.28
CA GLN A 58 -9.54 5.60 -16.05
C GLN A 58 -9.11 5.41 -17.52
N LYS A 59 -8.41 4.32 -17.85
CA LYS A 59 -8.02 4.00 -19.22
C LYS A 59 -9.10 3.26 -20.01
N LEU A 60 -10.10 2.66 -19.34
CA LEU A 60 -11.18 1.91 -19.99
C LEU A 60 -12.38 2.78 -20.37
N GLU A 61 -12.55 3.96 -19.76
CA GLU A 61 -13.65 4.89 -20.07
C GLU A 61 -13.38 5.80 -21.28
N LYS A 62 -12.27 5.59 -22.01
CA LYS A 62 -11.91 6.35 -23.22
C LYS A 62 -11.80 5.52 -24.50
N GLU A 63 -12.45 4.37 -24.58
CA GLU A 63 -12.77 3.80 -25.89
C GLU A 63 -14.14 4.32 -26.33
N PRO A 64 -14.22 5.29 -27.27
CA PRO A 64 -15.49 5.61 -27.89
C PRO A 64 -15.97 4.36 -28.63
N CYS A 65 -17.20 3.94 -28.34
CA CYS A 65 -17.95 2.99 -29.14
C CYS A 65 -17.79 3.35 -30.62
N SER A 66 -16.99 2.58 -31.37
CA SER A 66 -16.87 2.73 -32.81
C SER A 66 -18.11 2.11 -33.46
N PRO A 67 -18.94 2.88 -34.20
CA PRO A 67 -20.21 2.40 -34.74
C PRO A 67 -20.08 1.61 -36.06
N TYR A 68 -18.90 1.10 -36.40
CA TYR A 68 -18.74 0.28 -37.61
C TYR A 68 -19.20 -1.17 -37.35
N SER A 69 -20.52 -1.36 -37.37
CA SER A 69 -21.12 -2.62 -37.83
C SER A 69 -21.95 -2.29 -39.06
N SER A 70 -21.25 -2.15 -40.19
CA SER A 70 -21.87 -2.09 -41.52
C SER A 70 -22.33 -3.50 -41.91
N SER A 71 -23.60 -3.64 -42.26
CA SER A 71 -24.13 -4.72 -43.09
C SER A 71 -24.99 -4.11 -44.18
#